data_AF-A0A0F9IGG9-F1
#
_entry.id   AF-A0A0F9IGG9-F1
#
_cell.length_a   1.000
_cell.length_b   1.000
_cell.length_c   1.000
_cell.angle_alpha   90.00
_cell.angle_beta   90.00
_cell.angle_gamma   90.00
#
_symmetry.space_group_name_H-M   'P 1'
#
loop_
_entity.id
_entity.type
_entity.pdbx_description
1 polymer ?
#
loop_
_entity_poly.entity_id
_entity_poly.type
_entity_poly.pdbx_seq_one_letter_code
_entity_poly.pdbx_strand_id
1 'polypeptide(L)'
;MLPRDQDVRNLAIYAPRLAYAMIIGVPRVPFIADIPIQFSSSTVNAPSIDQSFNNNLTQDTMIERVSFNVFQQNSFPGSPFQSLYFNQLKQSGQIGVGIQMQVFGGPKYAINDLFTDLGTLADVFAMTWPQGWPLAKQSNVRVIATLTQTPVSVPYNILISFLGWQLLDKSVEDLSDAEARSRLRKLGFESPDLASLLKP
;
A
#
# COMPACT_ATOMS: atom_id res chain seq x y z
N MET A 1 -2.99 11.22 -4.20
CA MET A 1 -2.23 11.99 -3.20
C MET A 1 -0.81 12.13 -3.72
N LEU A 2 -0.33 13.36 -3.90
CA LEU A 2 1.04 13.58 -4.38
C LEU A 2 2.00 13.54 -3.18
N PRO A 3 3.29 13.17 -3.38
CA PRO A 3 4.33 13.09 -2.33
C PRO A 3 4.55 14.34 -1.46
N ARG A 4 3.95 15.49 -1.79
CA ARG A 4 4.16 16.79 -1.13
C ARG A 4 3.05 17.19 -0.14
N ASP A 5 2.09 16.32 0.10
CA ASP A 5 0.80 16.71 0.69
C ASP A 5 0.75 16.42 2.21
N GLN A 6 1.25 17.35 3.03
CA GLN A 6 1.39 17.20 4.50
C GLN A 6 0.15 17.59 5.33
N ASP A 7 -0.95 18.05 4.71
CA ASP A 7 -2.10 18.64 5.42
C ASP A 7 -3.38 17.77 5.26
N VAL A 8 -4.18 17.68 6.33
CA VAL A 8 -5.54 17.10 6.32
C VAL A 8 -6.41 17.74 5.23
N ARG A 9 -6.13 18.99 4.85
CA ARG A 9 -6.74 19.66 3.69
C ARG A 9 -6.58 18.88 2.38
N ASN A 10 -5.43 18.26 2.14
CA ASN A 10 -5.19 17.48 0.94
C ASN A 10 -5.83 16.09 1.04
N LEU A 11 -5.85 15.51 2.25
CA LEU A 11 -6.60 14.29 2.49
C LEU A 11 -8.10 14.51 2.24
N ALA A 12 -8.64 15.68 2.60
CA ALA A 12 -10.04 16.06 2.37
C ALA A 12 -10.42 16.14 0.89
N ILE A 13 -9.44 16.26 -0.02
CA ILE A 13 -9.68 16.26 -1.47
C ILE A 13 -9.93 14.83 -1.96
N TYR A 14 -9.05 13.89 -1.58
CA TYR A 14 -9.03 12.53 -2.13
C TYR A 14 -9.82 11.51 -1.29
N ALA A 15 -9.90 11.73 0.02
CA ALA A 15 -10.55 10.83 0.98
C ALA A 15 -11.27 11.63 2.08
N PRO A 16 -12.39 12.30 1.75
CA PRO A 16 -13.07 13.23 2.66
C PRO A 16 -13.61 12.55 3.92
N ARG A 17 -14.04 11.28 3.85
CA ARG A 17 -14.47 10.53 5.05
C ARG A 17 -13.32 10.33 6.04
N LEU A 18 -12.16 9.90 5.54
CA LEU A 18 -10.94 9.73 6.35
C LEU A 18 -10.51 11.06 6.97
N ALA A 19 -10.48 12.14 6.19
CA ALA A 19 -10.14 13.47 6.69
C ALA A 19 -11.11 13.94 7.80
N TYR A 20 -12.41 13.78 7.58
CA TYR A 20 -13.43 14.15 8.57
C TYR A 20 -13.27 13.34 9.86
N ALA A 21 -13.09 12.02 9.76
CA ALA A 21 -12.89 11.14 10.89
C ALA A 21 -11.66 11.53 11.73
N MET A 22 -10.57 11.90 11.07
CA MET A 22 -9.34 12.34 11.74
C MET A 22 -9.56 13.66 12.50
N ILE A 23 -10.33 14.59 11.95
CA ILE A 23 -10.62 15.88 12.61
C ILE A 23 -11.51 15.71 13.84
N ILE A 24 -12.55 14.87 13.76
CA ILE A 24 -13.47 14.66 14.89
C ILE A 24 -12.92 13.66 15.93
N GLY A 25 -11.74 13.09 15.70
CA GLY A 25 -11.06 12.21 16.64
C GLY A 25 -11.63 10.79 16.72
N VAL A 26 -12.10 10.23 15.60
CA VAL A 26 -12.59 8.84 15.55
C VAL A 26 -11.49 7.86 16.01
N PRO A 27 -11.81 6.92 16.93
CA PRO A 27 -10.90 5.86 17.33
C PRO A 27 -10.38 5.05 16.14
N ARG A 28 -9.08 4.72 16.19
CA ARG A 28 -8.39 3.96 15.16
C ARG A 28 -7.98 2.60 15.70
N VAL A 29 -8.12 1.56 14.89
CA VAL A 29 -7.61 0.22 15.21
C VAL A 29 -6.53 -0.23 14.24
N PRO A 30 -5.53 -0.99 14.71
CA PRO A 30 -4.49 -1.52 13.85
C PRO A 30 -5.09 -2.39 12.73
N PHE A 31 -4.57 -2.19 11.53
CA PHE A 31 -4.87 -3.01 10.37
C PHE A 31 -3.56 -3.58 9.81
N ILE A 32 -3.56 -4.87 9.51
CA ILE A 32 -2.45 -5.56 8.85
C ILE A 32 -3.04 -6.42 7.74
N ALA A 33 -2.51 -6.27 6.54
CA ALA A 33 -2.79 -7.15 5.42
C ALA A 33 -1.51 -7.60 4.74
N ASP A 34 -1.43 -8.89 4.48
CA ASP A 34 -0.28 -9.52 3.87
C ASP A 34 -0.62 -10.02 2.47
N ILE A 35 0.31 -9.84 1.55
CA ILE A 35 0.26 -10.39 0.20
C ILE A 35 1.46 -11.34 0.03
N PRO A 36 1.24 -12.67 0.09
CA PRO A 36 2.28 -13.65 -0.15
C PRO A 36 2.51 -13.83 -1.65
N ILE A 37 3.77 -13.81 -2.06
CA ILE A 37 4.23 -14.01 -3.45
C ILE A 37 5.25 -15.14 -3.43
N GLN A 38 5.14 -16.11 -4.34
CA GLN A 38 6.04 -17.26 -4.42
C GLN A 38 6.51 -17.50 -5.85
N PHE A 39 7.81 -17.29 -6.09
CA PHE A 39 8.44 -17.71 -7.34
C PHE A 39 8.91 -19.17 -7.23
N SER A 40 8.40 -20.01 -8.12
CA SER A 40 8.80 -21.41 -8.26
C SER A 40 9.88 -21.63 -9.33
N SER A 41 10.17 -20.62 -10.14
CA SER A 41 11.19 -20.63 -11.19
C SER A 41 12.27 -19.60 -10.91
N SER A 42 13.50 -19.90 -11.32
CA SER A 42 14.64 -18.99 -11.29
C SER A 42 14.80 -18.17 -12.57
N THR A 43 13.92 -18.34 -13.56
CA THR A 43 14.01 -17.63 -14.83
C THR A 43 13.65 -16.15 -14.69
N VAL A 44 14.59 -15.26 -15.04
CA VAL A 44 14.34 -13.82 -15.18
C VAL A 44 13.32 -13.57 -16.30
N ASN A 45 12.43 -12.60 -16.14
CA ASN A 45 11.31 -12.34 -17.07
C ASN A 45 10.30 -13.49 -17.19
N ALA A 46 10.23 -14.38 -16.20
CA ALA A 46 9.08 -15.28 -16.06
C ALA A 46 7.77 -14.47 -15.98
N PRO A 47 6.61 -15.08 -16.30
CA PRO A 47 5.32 -14.43 -16.12
C PRO A 47 5.22 -13.82 -14.72
N SER A 48 4.81 -12.55 -14.66
CA SER A 48 4.67 -11.86 -13.38
C SER A 48 3.67 -12.58 -12.49
N ILE A 49 3.98 -12.66 -11.22
CA ILE A 49 3.06 -13.17 -10.21
C ILE A 49 2.15 -12.04 -9.82
N ASP A 50 0.86 -12.34 -9.81
CA ASP A 50 -0.17 -11.38 -9.50
C ASP A 50 -0.99 -11.86 -8.31
N GLN A 51 -0.99 -11.06 -7.25
CA GLN A 51 -1.67 -11.35 -5.99
C GLN A 51 -2.37 -10.10 -5.46
N SER A 52 -3.37 -10.29 -4.63
CA SER A 52 -4.13 -9.19 -4.04
C SER A 52 -4.41 -9.46 -2.57
N PHE A 53 -5.00 -8.49 -1.87
CA PHE A 53 -5.59 -8.81 -0.57
C PHE A 53 -6.61 -9.94 -0.72
N ASN A 54 -6.59 -10.87 0.22
CA ASN A 54 -7.52 -12.00 0.26
C ASN A 54 -8.99 -11.53 0.28
N ASN A 55 -9.25 -10.40 0.94
CA ASN A 55 -10.57 -9.78 1.01
C ASN A 55 -10.46 -8.29 0.67
N ASN A 56 -11.53 -7.74 0.13
CA ASN A 56 -11.67 -6.29 0.02
C ASN A 56 -11.73 -5.67 1.41
N LEU A 57 -11.26 -4.42 1.52
CA LEU A 57 -11.35 -3.66 2.75
C LEU A 57 -12.81 -3.46 3.14
N THR A 58 -13.15 -3.75 4.39
CA THR A 58 -14.50 -3.55 4.93
C THR A 58 -14.73 -2.10 5.38
N GLN A 59 -13.64 -1.40 5.72
CA GLN A 59 -13.65 -0.05 6.27
C GLN A 59 -12.65 0.85 5.54
N ASP A 60 -12.85 2.16 5.63
CA ASP A 60 -11.84 3.11 5.17
C ASP A 60 -10.56 2.92 6.00
N THR A 61 -9.45 2.71 5.30
CA THR A 61 -8.18 2.27 5.88
C THR A 61 -7.08 3.24 5.48
N MET A 62 -6.24 3.63 6.43
CA MET A 62 -5.04 4.43 6.18
C MET A 62 -3.81 3.53 6.31
N ILE A 63 -3.12 3.23 5.21
CA ILE A 63 -1.88 2.46 5.24
C ILE A 63 -0.72 3.38 5.59
N GLU A 64 -0.10 3.18 6.74
CA GLU A 64 1.01 4.02 7.21
C GLU A 64 2.35 3.51 6.69
N ARG A 65 2.52 2.18 6.61
CA ARG A 65 3.80 1.57 6.30
C ARG A 65 3.63 0.34 5.43
N VAL A 66 4.54 0.19 4.49
CA VAL A 66 4.77 -1.08 3.79
C VAL A 66 6.09 -1.66 4.28
N SER A 67 6.08 -2.95 4.54
CA SER A 67 7.29 -3.73 4.85
C SER A 67 7.27 -5.00 4.04
N PHE A 68 8.43 -5.62 3.88
CA PHE A 68 8.52 -6.90 3.20
C PHE A 68 9.47 -7.82 3.94
N ASN A 69 9.18 -9.10 3.86
CA ASN A 69 10.07 -10.17 4.29
C ASN A 69 10.33 -11.10 3.13
N VAL A 70 11.56 -11.61 3.07
CA VAL A 70 12.00 -12.51 2.03
C VAL A 70 12.39 -13.83 2.67
N PHE A 71 11.89 -14.93 2.12
CA PHE A 71 12.17 -16.28 2.59
C PHE A 71 12.69 -17.11 1.43
N GLN A 72 13.91 -17.62 1.59
CA GLN A 72 14.51 -18.61 0.72
C GLN A 72 14.45 -20.00 1.36
N GLN A 73 14.56 -21.02 0.52
CA GLN A 73 14.78 -22.38 0.99
C GLN A 73 16.04 -22.41 1.88
N ASN A 74 15.91 -22.87 3.12
CA ASN A 74 16.94 -22.88 4.18
C ASN A 74 17.19 -21.54 4.91
N SER A 75 16.45 -20.46 4.63
CA SER A 75 16.42 -19.26 5.46
C SER A 75 15.17 -19.29 6.37
N PHE A 76 15.34 -19.76 7.60
CA PHE A 76 14.28 -19.79 8.62
C PHE A 76 14.67 -18.90 9.81
N PRO A 77 13.69 -18.41 10.60
CA PRO A 77 13.98 -17.65 11.82
C PRO A 77 14.94 -18.42 12.74
N GLY A 78 16.08 -17.81 13.08
CA GLY A 78 17.13 -18.44 13.88
C GLY A 78 18.26 -19.09 13.07
N SER A 79 18.21 -19.09 11.74
CA SER A 79 19.33 -19.54 10.91
C SER A 79 20.51 -18.55 11.02
N PRO A 80 21.74 -19.01 11.35
CA PRO A 80 22.91 -18.14 11.50
C PRO A 80 23.34 -17.51 10.16
N PHE A 81 22.85 -18.04 9.04
CA PHE A 81 23.19 -17.57 7.69
C PHE A 81 22.09 -16.70 7.06
N GLN A 82 21.03 -16.35 7.78
CA GLN A 82 19.92 -15.54 7.25
C GLN A 82 20.41 -14.21 6.64
N SER A 83 21.32 -13.52 7.34
CA SER A 83 21.95 -12.29 6.84
C SER A 83 22.81 -12.52 5.59
N LEU A 84 23.45 -13.69 5.49
CA LEU A 84 24.30 -14.07 4.37
C LEU A 84 23.45 -14.34 3.12
N TYR A 85 22.34 -15.06 3.26
CA TYR A 85 21.36 -15.27 2.17
C TYR A 85 20.70 -13.95 1.74
N PHE A 86 20.39 -13.06 2.69
CA PHE A 86 19.85 -11.73 2.39
C PHE A 86 20.88 -10.83 1.67
N ASN A 87 22.16 -10.92 2.04
CA ASN A 87 23.24 -10.21 1.34
C ASN A 87 23.53 -10.79 -0.04
N GLN A 88 23.39 -12.10 -0.22
CA GLN A 88 23.48 -12.74 -1.54
C GLN A 88 22.36 -12.32 -2.48
N LEU A 89 21.17 -12.02 -1.95
CA LEU A 89 20.08 -11.42 -2.73
C LEU A 89 20.39 -10.00 -3.19
N LYS A 90 21.21 -9.25 -2.43
CA LYS A 90 21.66 -7.90 -2.76
C LYS A 90 22.93 -7.89 -3.63
N GLN A 91 23.24 -8.96 -4.36
CA GLN A 91 24.51 -9.12 -5.10
C GLN A 91 24.83 -7.98 -6.07
N SER A 92 23.85 -7.17 -6.49
CA SER A 92 24.04 -5.96 -7.30
C SER A 92 23.49 -4.67 -6.67
N GLY A 93 23.24 -4.65 -5.36
CA GLY A 93 22.57 -3.54 -4.67
C GLY A 93 21.05 -3.46 -4.86
N GLN A 94 20.44 -4.46 -5.50
CA GLN A 94 18.99 -4.59 -5.69
C GLN A 94 18.52 -5.97 -5.24
N ILE A 95 17.26 -6.12 -4.83
CA ILE A 95 16.71 -7.42 -4.36
C ILE A 95 16.35 -8.34 -5.55
N GLY A 96 16.39 -7.82 -6.77
CA GLY A 96 16.13 -8.61 -7.98
C GLY A 96 14.65 -8.87 -8.23
N VAL A 97 13.77 -8.08 -7.61
CA VAL A 97 12.32 -8.20 -7.73
C VAL A 97 11.74 -6.82 -8.02
N GLY A 98 11.09 -6.69 -9.18
CA GLY A 98 10.28 -5.53 -9.51
C GLY A 98 8.86 -5.70 -8.98
N ILE A 99 8.34 -4.67 -8.31
CA ILE A 99 7.00 -4.62 -7.73
C ILE A 99 6.19 -3.51 -8.40
N GLN A 100 5.00 -3.85 -8.85
CA GLN A 100 3.97 -2.90 -9.27
C GLN A 100 2.74 -3.07 -8.38
N MET A 101 2.18 -1.97 -7.92
CA MET A 101 1.03 -1.94 -7.03
C MET A 101 -0.11 -1.15 -7.67
N GLN A 102 -1.31 -1.64 -7.50
CA GLN A 102 -2.51 -1.08 -8.10
C GLN A 102 -3.68 -1.23 -7.14
N VAL A 103 -4.57 -0.23 -7.10
CA VAL A 103 -5.82 -0.31 -6.35
C VAL A 103 -6.94 -0.72 -7.27
N PHE A 104 -7.67 -1.74 -6.83
CA PHE A 104 -8.91 -2.23 -7.41
C PHE A 104 -10.07 -1.93 -6.44
N GLY A 105 -11.30 -1.90 -6.95
CA GLY A 105 -12.42 -1.26 -6.25
C GLY A 105 -12.39 0.26 -6.43
N GLY A 106 -13.54 0.92 -6.37
CA GLY A 106 -13.63 2.34 -6.71
C GLY A 106 -12.96 3.24 -5.67
N PRO A 107 -12.12 4.23 -6.04
CA PRO A 107 -11.56 4.50 -7.38
C PRO A 107 -10.33 3.61 -7.70
N LYS A 108 -10.23 3.15 -8.95
CA LYS A 108 -9.09 2.37 -9.44
C LYS A 108 -7.95 3.29 -9.86
N TYR A 109 -6.72 2.99 -9.44
CA TYR A 109 -5.53 3.70 -9.87
C TYR A 109 -4.28 2.85 -9.69
N ALA A 110 -3.27 3.08 -10.53
CA ALA A 110 -1.93 2.54 -10.31
C ALA A 110 -1.22 3.40 -9.25
N ILE A 111 -0.53 2.75 -8.32
CA ILE A 111 0.36 3.44 -7.39
C ILE A 111 1.64 3.84 -8.12
N ASN A 112 2.16 2.89 -8.88
CA ASN A 112 3.33 3.03 -9.71
C ASN A 112 3.03 2.44 -11.09
N ASP A 113 3.30 3.22 -12.12
CA ASP A 113 3.10 2.80 -13.52
C ASP A 113 4.22 1.87 -14.00
N LEU A 114 5.38 1.94 -13.34
CA LEU A 114 6.57 1.13 -13.61
C LEU A 114 6.91 0.26 -12.40
N PHE A 115 7.59 -0.86 -12.63
CA PHE A 115 8.12 -1.70 -11.57
C PHE A 115 9.13 -0.94 -10.71
N THR A 116 8.88 -0.92 -9.40
CA THR A 116 9.79 -0.38 -8.37
C THR A 116 10.57 -1.55 -7.76
N ASP A 117 11.87 -1.39 -7.52
CA ASP A 117 12.65 -2.44 -6.86
C ASP A 117 12.11 -2.71 -5.45
N LEU A 118 11.94 -3.98 -5.09
CA LEU A 118 11.46 -4.38 -3.77
C LEU A 118 12.33 -3.80 -2.65
N GLY A 119 13.64 -3.67 -2.89
CA GLY A 119 14.61 -3.12 -1.93
C GLY A 119 14.38 -1.67 -1.54
N THR A 120 13.74 -0.88 -2.41
CA THR A 120 13.43 0.54 -2.16
C THR A 120 11.94 0.80 -2.00
N LEU A 121 11.09 -0.24 -2.10
CA LEU A 121 9.64 -0.12 -2.06
C LEU A 121 9.14 0.61 -0.81
N ALA A 122 9.63 0.25 0.37
CA ALA A 122 9.22 0.87 1.63
C ALA A 122 9.63 2.35 1.71
N ASP A 123 10.82 2.69 1.23
CA ASP A 123 11.32 4.07 1.22
C ASP A 123 10.52 4.93 0.24
N VAL A 124 10.29 4.41 -0.98
CA VAL A 124 9.46 5.08 -2.00
C VAL A 124 8.04 5.27 -1.50
N PHE A 125 7.46 4.27 -0.83
CA PHE A 125 6.14 4.36 -0.22
C PHE A 125 6.11 5.48 0.84
N ALA A 126 7.05 5.49 1.78
CA ALA A 126 7.12 6.48 2.85
C ALA A 126 7.34 7.91 2.33
N MET A 127 8.15 8.08 1.28
CA MET A 127 8.32 9.37 0.59
C MET A 127 7.05 9.80 -0.13
N THR A 128 6.31 8.86 -0.73
CA THR A 128 5.11 9.15 -1.52
C THR A 128 3.90 9.45 -0.63
N TRP A 129 3.80 8.79 0.52
CA TRP A 129 2.69 8.94 1.46
C TRP A 129 3.17 9.10 2.90
N PRO A 130 3.82 10.24 3.21
CA PRO A 130 4.40 10.46 4.54
C PRO A 130 3.36 10.53 5.67
N GLN A 131 2.08 10.79 5.33
CA GLN A 131 0.96 10.86 6.28
C GLN A 131 0.03 9.64 6.19
N GLY A 132 0.50 8.60 5.50
CA GLY A 132 -0.29 7.42 5.19
C GLY A 132 -1.06 7.54 3.88
N TRP A 133 -1.32 6.38 3.32
CA TRP A 133 -1.98 6.18 2.05
C TRP A 133 -3.45 5.80 2.27
N PRO A 134 -4.40 6.66 1.88
CA PRO A 134 -5.82 6.42 2.12
C PRO A 134 -6.40 5.42 1.12
N LEU A 135 -7.03 4.38 1.66
CA LEU A 135 -7.79 3.37 0.94
C LEU A 135 -9.26 3.43 1.35
N ALA A 136 -10.13 3.57 0.35
CA ALA A 136 -11.57 3.59 0.58
C ALA A 136 -12.09 2.19 0.97
N LYS A 137 -13.19 2.14 1.72
CA LYS A 137 -13.94 0.90 1.93
C LYS A 137 -14.26 0.25 0.58
N GLN A 138 -14.27 -1.08 0.55
CA GLN A 138 -14.45 -1.93 -0.63
C GLN A 138 -13.32 -1.87 -1.66
N SER A 139 -12.23 -1.14 -1.42
CA SER A 139 -11.02 -1.22 -2.24
C SER A 139 -10.19 -2.47 -1.90
N ASN A 140 -9.32 -2.85 -2.83
CA ASN A 140 -8.39 -3.96 -2.72
C ASN A 140 -7.06 -3.55 -3.35
N VAL A 141 -5.95 -3.98 -2.77
CA VAL A 141 -4.61 -3.73 -3.31
C VAL A 141 -4.13 -4.97 -4.02
N ARG A 142 -3.78 -4.79 -5.29
CA ARG A 142 -3.15 -5.80 -6.13
C ARG A 142 -1.66 -5.48 -6.23
N VAL A 143 -0.84 -6.51 -6.10
CA VAL A 143 0.60 -6.47 -6.26
C VAL A 143 1.01 -7.43 -7.36
N ILE A 144 1.68 -6.88 -8.36
CA ILE A 144 2.27 -7.61 -9.47
C ILE A 144 3.79 -7.62 -9.24
N ALA A 145 4.37 -8.81 -9.16
CA ALA A 145 5.79 -9.00 -8.91
C ALA A 145 6.45 -9.73 -10.07
N THR A 146 7.64 -9.28 -10.47
CA THR A 146 8.45 -9.90 -11.52
C THR A 146 9.89 -10.06 -11.06
N LEU A 147 10.53 -11.15 -11.50
CA LEU A 147 11.96 -11.35 -11.27
C LEU A 147 12.76 -10.50 -12.26
N THR A 148 13.55 -9.58 -11.74
CA THR A 148 14.52 -8.79 -12.52
C THR A 148 15.92 -9.41 -12.47
N GLN A 149 16.16 -10.35 -11.54
CA GLN A 149 17.38 -11.13 -11.44
C GLN A 149 17.09 -12.58 -11.04
N THR A 150 18.01 -13.49 -11.38
CA THR A 150 17.91 -14.91 -11.05
C THR A 150 18.06 -15.09 -9.54
N PRO A 151 17.06 -15.60 -8.82
CA PRO A 151 17.19 -15.89 -7.40
C PRO A 151 18.19 -17.03 -7.18
N VAL A 152 18.93 -16.97 -6.07
CA VAL A 152 19.96 -17.96 -5.70
C VAL A 152 19.36 -19.36 -5.46
N SER A 153 18.12 -19.42 -5.00
CA SER A 153 17.37 -20.65 -4.78
C SER A 153 15.88 -20.44 -4.99
N VAL A 154 15.16 -21.53 -5.29
CA VAL A 154 13.70 -21.59 -5.36
C VAL A 154 13.20 -22.75 -4.49
N PRO A 155 12.02 -22.67 -3.83
CA PRO A 155 11.06 -21.57 -3.93
C PRO A 155 11.54 -20.29 -3.24
N TYR A 156 11.25 -19.18 -3.88
CA TYR A 156 11.59 -17.84 -3.41
C TYR A 156 10.30 -17.11 -3.02
N ASN A 157 10.10 -16.97 -1.71
CA ASN A 157 8.87 -16.41 -1.16
C ASN A 157 9.12 -14.99 -0.67
N ILE A 158 8.14 -14.12 -0.91
CA ILE A 158 8.13 -12.74 -0.48
C ILE A 158 6.79 -12.51 0.19
N LEU A 159 6.82 -11.92 1.37
CA LEU A 159 5.62 -11.47 2.06
C LEU A 159 5.65 -9.95 2.10
N ILE A 160 4.72 -9.29 1.41
CA ILE A 160 4.57 -7.84 1.49
C ILE A 160 3.46 -7.54 2.48
N SER A 161 3.80 -6.83 3.55
CA SER A 161 2.92 -6.49 4.65
C SER A 161 2.56 -5.01 4.61
N PHE A 162 1.28 -4.72 4.56
CA PHE A 162 0.69 -3.39 4.63
C PHE A 162 0.19 -3.18 6.05
N LEU A 163 0.79 -2.21 6.75
CA LEU A 163 0.43 -1.85 8.11
C LEU A 163 -0.24 -0.49 8.11
N GLY A 164 -1.34 -0.38 8.84
CA GLY A 164 -2.13 0.83 8.86
C GLY A 164 -3.17 0.85 9.98
N TRP A 165 -4.16 1.69 9.76
CA TRP A 165 -5.21 1.98 10.71
C TRP A 165 -6.57 1.99 10.04
N GLN A 166 -7.56 1.34 10.65
CA GLN A 166 -8.96 1.43 10.27
C GLN A 166 -9.72 2.32 11.24
N LEU A 167 -10.69 3.05 10.70
CA LEU A 167 -11.59 3.89 11.49
C LEU A 167 -12.73 3.03 12.03
N LEU A 168 -12.94 3.03 13.35
CA LEU A 168 -14.08 2.36 13.98
C LEU A 168 -15.14 3.36 14.38
N ASP A 169 -15.87 3.88 13.39
CA ASP A 169 -17.08 4.64 13.66
C ASP A 169 -18.11 4.43 12.56
N LYS A 170 -19.17 3.69 12.89
CA LYS A 170 -20.28 3.42 11.99
C LYS A 170 -20.93 4.72 11.47
N SER A 171 -20.99 5.75 12.31
CA SER A 171 -21.58 7.04 11.93
C SER A 171 -20.78 7.76 10.85
N VAL A 172 -19.49 7.45 10.70
CA VAL A 172 -18.62 7.96 9.65
C VAL A 172 -18.60 7.01 8.44
N GLU A 173 -18.63 5.70 8.69
CA GLU A 173 -18.71 4.69 7.62
C GLU A 173 -19.96 4.85 6.76
N ASP A 174 -21.08 5.22 7.38
CA ASP A 174 -22.37 5.41 6.71
C ASP A 174 -22.44 6.74 5.94
N LEU A 175 -21.47 7.65 6.12
CA LEU A 175 -21.44 8.90 5.36
C LEU A 175 -21.12 8.63 3.89
N SER A 176 -21.78 9.38 3.03
CA SER A 176 -21.30 9.58 1.68
C SER A 176 -20.11 10.55 1.66
N ASP A 177 -19.30 10.47 0.60
CA ASP A 177 -18.20 11.42 0.40
C ASP A 177 -18.71 12.87 0.35
N ALA A 178 -19.87 13.12 -0.26
CA ALA A 178 -20.47 14.44 -0.36
C ALA A 178 -20.88 15.01 1.01
N GLU A 179 -21.45 14.18 1.89
CA GLU A 179 -21.79 14.58 3.25
C GLU A 179 -20.54 14.85 4.08
N ALA A 180 -19.50 14.01 3.95
CA ALA A 180 -18.22 14.25 4.61
C ALA A 180 -17.60 15.58 4.16
N ARG A 181 -17.61 15.90 2.86
CA ARG A 181 -17.17 17.22 2.36
C ARG A 181 -18.00 18.36 2.92
N SER A 182 -19.32 18.22 2.99
CA SER A 182 -20.21 19.24 3.57
C SER A 182 -19.87 19.51 5.04
N ARG A 183 -19.64 18.45 5.82
CA ARG A 183 -19.25 18.56 7.23
C ARG A 183 -17.86 19.18 7.41
N LEU A 184 -16.90 18.84 6.56
CA LEU A 184 -15.58 19.47 6.53
C LEU A 184 -15.66 20.97 6.23
N ARG A 185 -16.48 21.37 5.25
CA ARG A 185 -16.72 22.80 4.92
C ARG A 185 -17.32 23.57 6.10
N LYS A 186 -18.25 22.96 6.84
CA LYS A 186 -18.82 23.56 8.07
C LYS A 186 -17.78 23.76 9.17
N LEU A 187 -16.74 22.94 9.21
CA LEU A 187 -15.61 23.06 10.14
C LEU A 187 -14.53 24.05 9.64
N GLY A 188 -14.76 24.74 8.51
CA GLY A 188 -13.84 25.72 7.95
C GLY A 188 -12.73 25.12 7.07
N PHE A 189 -12.83 23.84 6.69
CA PHE A 189 -11.87 23.21 5.77
C PHE A 189 -12.36 23.31 4.32
N GLU A 190 -11.48 23.77 3.43
CA GLU A 190 -11.74 23.71 1.99
C GLU A 190 -11.67 22.26 1.51
N SER A 191 -12.79 21.76 1.00
CA SER A 191 -12.89 20.43 0.38
C SER A 191 -13.67 20.56 -0.93
N PRO A 192 -12.98 20.92 -2.04
CA PRO A 192 -13.60 21.04 -3.35
C PRO A 192 -14.12 19.68 -3.84
N ASP A 193 -15.11 19.70 -4.72
CA ASP A 193 -15.63 18.46 -5.29
C ASP A 193 -14.63 17.86 -6.27
N LEU A 194 -14.36 16.56 -6.17
CA LEU A 194 -13.41 15.87 -7.04
C LEU A 194 -13.70 16.13 -8.54
N ALA A 195 -14.99 16.20 -8.91
CA ALA A 195 -15.44 16.51 -10.27
C ALA A 195 -15.08 17.93 -10.73
N SER A 196 -14.89 18.88 -9.81
CA SER A 196 -14.43 20.24 -10.12
C SER A 196 -12.92 20.32 -10.30
N LEU A 197 -12.16 19.40 -9.70
CA LEU A 197 -10.70 19.32 -9.82
C LEU A 197 -10.22 18.52 -11.04
N LEU A 198 -11.08 17.66 -11.59
CA LEU A 198 -10.78 16.81 -12.74
C LEU A 198 -11.24 17.41 -14.07
N LYS A 199 -11.85 18.61 -14.06
CA LYS A 199 -12.10 19.38 -15.28
C LYS A 199 -10.84 20.18 -15.62
N PRO A 200 -10.28 20.04 -16.84
CA PRO A 200 -9.13 20.82 -17.28
C PRO A 200 -9.45 22.31 -17.35
#